data_AF-A0A2V6J7F1-F1
#
_entry.id   AF-A0A2V6J7F1-F1
#
_cell.length_a   1.000
_cell.length_b   1.000
_cell.length_c   1.000
_cell.angle_alpha   90.00
_cell.angle_beta   90.00
_cell.angle_gamma   90.00
#
_symmetry.space_group_name_H-M   'P 1'
#
loop_
_entity.id
_entity.type
_entity.pdbx_description
1 polymer ?
#
loop_
_entity_poly.entity_id
_entity_poly.type
_entity_poly.pdbx_seq_one_letter_code
_entity_poly.pdbx_strand_id
1 'polypeptide(L)'
;MQTEELAYVVVTPYSMRKSRTGGIVGRLISRTGLDLVGGRMFAPSAELAKRYADTVVTETDPRHRATQELIREYILRNFTGERNGQQPRVLFLIFRGQDAVERIHRTVGHILHERTSGETIRDTYGDYITDDSGKVTYFEPGVLASFDPKAVERDLKLWADFSDSDGGILDRTIRFPADAQIEKTLVLIKPDNFKFPNLRPGGVIEVFSRSGLTIIGFKVHCMSVAQAEEFYGPVLPVLEKKLGQKNGRQNWESIIEFMAGRKPSECPPEERDAPGTEKSIAIVYQGVDAVRKIRDVLGPTDPAKAPPGSIRREFGQTIMINAAHASDSPENAKHEMGIIQIEENNFKPLIENFYHRQ
;
A
#
# COMPACT_ATOMS: atom_id res chain seq x y z
N MET A 1 -21.72 -14.12 -17.67
CA MET A 1 -20.76 -13.05 -17.28
C MET A 1 -20.12 -13.51 -16.00
N GLN A 2 -18.79 -13.68 -15.96
CA GLN A 2 -18.10 -14.03 -14.72
C GLN A 2 -18.16 -12.83 -13.78
N THR A 3 -18.75 -13.04 -12.60
CA THR A 3 -18.88 -12.01 -11.55
C THR A 3 -17.50 -11.67 -11.02
N GLU A 4 -17.20 -10.37 -10.88
CA GLU A 4 -15.97 -9.95 -10.22
C GLU A 4 -16.01 -10.27 -8.73
N GLU A 5 -14.83 -10.50 -8.15
CA GLU A 5 -14.64 -10.76 -6.73
C GLU A 5 -13.71 -9.71 -6.12
N LEU A 6 -13.85 -9.47 -4.82
CA LEU A 6 -12.80 -8.88 -4.01
C LEU A 6 -12.00 -9.98 -3.32
N ALA A 7 -10.72 -9.73 -3.13
CA ALA A 7 -9.84 -10.51 -2.28
C ALA A 7 -8.97 -9.56 -1.45
N TYR A 8 -8.44 -10.03 -0.33
CA TYR A 8 -7.59 -9.21 0.52
C TYR A 8 -6.29 -9.89 0.89
N VAL A 9 -5.30 -9.07 1.24
CA VAL A 9 -4.06 -9.49 1.87
C VAL A 9 -3.70 -8.54 3.00
N VAL A 10 -3.43 -9.09 4.18
CA VAL A 10 -2.90 -8.36 5.33
C VAL A 10 -1.41 -8.63 5.44
N VAL A 11 -0.58 -7.62 5.22
CA VAL A 11 0.85 -7.70 5.48
C VAL A 11 1.08 -7.65 6.98
N THR A 12 1.72 -8.69 7.54
CA THR A 12 1.85 -8.85 9.00
C THR A 12 2.75 -7.79 9.63
N PRO A 13 2.62 -7.55 10.95
CA PRO A 13 3.50 -6.61 11.66
C PRO A 13 4.98 -6.99 11.57
N TYR A 14 5.29 -8.29 11.53
CA TYR A 14 6.66 -8.76 11.35
C TYR A 14 7.19 -8.44 9.95
N SER A 15 6.42 -8.72 8.90
CA SER A 15 6.79 -8.41 7.52
C SER A 15 7.00 -6.92 7.29
N MET A 16 6.13 -6.08 7.84
CA MET A 16 6.28 -4.62 7.79
C MET A 16 7.58 -4.17 8.49
N ARG A 17 7.86 -4.68 9.70
CA ARG A 17 9.06 -4.32 10.46
C ARG A 17 10.36 -4.76 9.79
N LYS A 18 10.34 -5.89 9.08
CA LYS A 18 11.49 -6.41 8.31
C LYS A 18 11.58 -5.82 6.91
N SER A 19 10.82 -4.75 6.61
CA SER A 19 10.80 -4.08 5.31
C SER A 19 10.44 -4.98 4.13
N ARG A 20 9.68 -6.06 4.36
CA ARG A 20 9.28 -7.03 3.31
C ARG A 20 8.10 -6.53 2.45
N THR A 21 7.52 -5.37 2.79
CA THR A 21 6.30 -4.83 2.18
C THR A 21 6.46 -4.62 0.67
N GLY A 22 7.59 -4.08 0.22
CA GLY A 22 7.83 -3.82 -1.21
C GLY A 22 7.85 -5.12 -2.02
N GLY A 23 8.67 -6.07 -1.60
CA GLY A 23 8.72 -7.41 -2.19
C GLY A 23 7.37 -8.17 -2.19
N ILE A 24 6.57 -8.02 -1.13
CA ILE A 24 5.22 -8.62 -1.04
C ILE A 24 4.26 -7.96 -2.03
N VAL A 25 4.13 -6.62 -1.99
CA VAL A 25 3.24 -5.84 -2.87
C VAL A 25 3.59 -6.07 -4.34
N GLY A 26 4.89 -6.05 -4.68
CA GLY A 26 5.37 -6.30 -6.03
C GLY A 26 4.90 -7.65 -6.56
N ARG A 27 5.07 -8.73 -5.78
CA ARG A 27 4.64 -10.07 -6.18
C ARG A 27 3.12 -10.20 -6.29
N LEU A 28 2.37 -9.59 -5.38
CA LEU A 28 0.90 -9.59 -5.45
C LEU A 28 0.43 -8.95 -6.75
N ILE A 29 0.92 -7.75 -7.08
CA ILE A 29 0.52 -7.04 -8.31
C ILE A 29 0.98 -7.82 -9.54
N SER A 30 2.24 -8.22 -9.61
CA SER A 30 2.81 -8.79 -10.84
C SER A 30 2.28 -10.18 -11.16
N ARG A 31 1.95 -11.01 -10.16
CA ARG A 31 1.59 -12.42 -10.37
C ARG A 31 0.08 -12.66 -10.43
N THR A 32 -0.71 -11.86 -9.71
CA THR A 32 -2.17 -12.03 -9.75
C THR A 32 -2.77 -11.39 -11.00
N GLY A 33 -2.15 -10.28 -11.47
CA GLY A 33 -2.73 -9.42 -12.50
C GLY A 33 -4.05 -8.77 -12.10
N LEU A 34 -4.40 -8.79 -10.80
CA LEU A 34 -5.61 -8.19 -10.25
C LEU A 34 -5.43 -6.69 -10.10
N ASP A 35 -6.55 -5.99 -10.02
CA ASP A 35 -6.53 -4.57 -9.73
C ASP A 35 -6.38 -4.33 -8.22
N LEU A 36 -5.33 -3.61 -7.79
CA LEU A 36 -5.22 -3.11 -6.43
C LEU A 36 -6.15 -1.89 -6.28
N VAL A 37 -7.32 -2.12 -5.68
CA VAL A 37 -8.41 -1.12 -5.60
C VAL A 37 -8.47 -0.40 -4.26
N GLY A 38 -7.84 -0.95 -3.22
CA GLY A 38 -7.84 -0.35 -1.90
C GLY A 38 -6.63 -0.74 -1.09
N GLY A 39 -6.27 0.13 -0.15
CA GLY A 39 -5.28 -0.19 0.86
C GLY A 39 -5.33 0.81 2.00
N ARG A 40 -5.13 0.34 3.23
CA ARG A 40 -5.15 1.19 4.43
C ARG A 40 -4.23 0.59 5.50
N MET A 41 -3.57 1.46 6.23
CA MET A 41 -2.79 1.07 7.41
C MET A 41 -3.73 0.91 8.61
N PHE A 42 -3.50 -0.13 9.42
CA PHE A 42 -4.22 -0.35 10.67
C PHE A 42 -3.26 -0.56 11.84
N ALA A 43 -3.65 -0.05 13.01
CA ALA A 43 -3.13 -0.42 14.32
C ALA A 43 -4.26 -1.15 15.07
N PRO A 44 -4.38 -2.47 14.93
CA PRO A 44 -5.54 -3.19 15.43
C PRO A 44 -5.72 -3.06 16.94
N SER A 45 -6.92 -2.68 17.35
CA SER A 45 -7.36 -2.76 18.74
C SER A 45 -7.46 -4.22 19.20
N ALA A 46 -7.52 -4.42 20.52
CA ALA A 46 -7.77 -5.74 21.10
C ALA A 46 -9.10 -6.35 20.61
N GLU A 47 -10.11 -5.51 20.37
CA GLU A 47 -11.40 -5.95 19.85
C GLU A 47 -11.31 -6.41 18.40
N LEU A 48 -10.76 -5.59 17.50
CA LEU A 48 -10.59 -5.95 16.09
C LEU A 48 -9.75 -7.23 15.95
N ALA A 49 -8.61 -7.29 16.64
CA ALA A 49 -7.75 -8.47 16.58
C ALA A 49 -8.45 -9.73 17.06
N LYS A 50 -9.21 -9.66 18.17
CA LYS A 50 -9.97 -10.80 18.68
C LYS A 50 -11.07 -11.22 17.70
N ARG A 51 -11.89 -10.28 17.23
CA ARG A 51 -12.99 -10.57 16.29
C ARG A 51 -12.47 -11.17 15.00
N TYR A 52 -11.36 -10.66 14.47
CA TYR A 52 -10.74 -11.21 13.27
C TYR A 52 -10.16 -12.61 13.53
N ALA A 53 -9.47 -12.82 14.64
CA ALA A 53 -8.93 -14.14 15.00
C ALA A 53 -10.04 -15.20 15.13
N ASP A 54 -11.22 -14.81 15.64
CA ASP A 54 -12.38 -15.70 15.76
C ASP A 54 -13.03 -16.04 14.41
N THR A 55 -12.75 -15.30 13.31
CA THR A 55 -13.24 -15.66 11.96
C THR A 55 -12.35 -16.69 11.24
N VAL A 56 -11.14 -16.94 11.72
CA VAL A 56 -10.13 -17.75 11.02
C VAL A 56 -10.42 -19.25 11.10
N VAL A 57 -10.94 -19.72 12.23
CA VAL A 57 -11.16 -21.16 12.47
C VAL A 57 -12.54 -21.55 11.98
N THR A 58 -12.60 -22.08 10.76
CA THR A 58 -13.85 -22.49 10.09
C THR A 58 -13.93 -23.98 9.81
N GLU A 59 -12.79 -24.69 9.82
CA GLU A 59 -12.70 -26.07 9.38
C GLU A 59 -12.88 -27.10 10.49
N THR A 60 -13.44 -28.24 10.09
CA THR A 60 -13.60 -29.41 10.96
C THR A 60 -12.54 -30.48 10.73
N ASP A 61 -11.88 -30.47 9.55
CA ASP A 61 -10.74 -31.36 9.30
C ASP A 61 -9.57 -31.02 10.25
N PRO A 62 -9.03 -31.99 11.01
CA PRO A 62 -8.01 -31.73 12.02
C PRO A 62 -6.73 -31.04 11.50
N ARG A 63 -6.30 -31.32 10.26
CA ARG A 63 -5.05 -30.75 9.71
C ARG A 63 -5.25 -29.30 9.29
N HIS A 64 -6.34 -29.01 8.59
CA HIS A 64 -6.69 -27.64 8.22
C HIS A 64 -6.96 -26.79 9.47
N ARG A 65 -7.66 -27.37 10.45
CA ARG A 65 -7.92 -26.74 11.73
C ARG A 65 -6.64 -26.38 12.49
N ALA A 66 -5.67 -27.29 12.57
CA ALA A 66 -4.39 -27.01 13.25
C ALA A 66 -3.68 -25.78 12.64
N THR A 67 -3.70 -25.65 11.32
CA THR A 67 -3.15 -24.49 10.61
C THR A 67 -3.90 -23.20 10.94
N GLN A 68 -5.23 -23.26 10.96
CA GLN A 68 -6.07 -22.11 11.29
C GLN A 68 -5.87 -21.66 12.75
N GLU A 69 -5.72 -22.60 13.69
CA GLU A 69 -5.43 -22.27 15.09
C GLU A 69 -4.06 -21.58 15.24
N LEU A 70 -3.03 -21.99 14.49
CA LEU A 70 -1.74 -21.28 14.47
C LEU A 70 -1.88 -19.83 13.98
N ILE A 71 -2.68 -19.60 12.93
CA ILE A 71 -2.97 -18.24 12.44
C ILE A 71 -3.72 -17.43 13.51
N ARG A 72 -4.74 -18.04 14.13
CA ARG A 72 -5.54 -17.41 15.19
C ARG A 72 -4.65 -16.99 16.36
N GLU A 73 -3.80 -17.88 16.85
CA GLU A 73 -2.81 -17.58 17.89
C GLU A 73 -1.83 -16.49 17.46
N TYR A 74 -1.36 -16.52 16.21
CA TYR A 74 -0.48 -15.50 15.66
C TYR A 74 -1.13 -14.12 15.70
N ILE A 75 -2.40 -14.00 15.28
CA ILE A 75 -3.14 -12.73 15.30
C ILE A 75 -3.25 -12.21 16.74
N LEU A 76 -3.79 -13.02 17.65
CA LEU A 76 -3.99 -12.64 19.04
C LEU A 76 -2.69 -12.18 19.72
N ARG A 77 -1.57 -12.82 19.38
CA ARG A 77 -0.26 -12.53 19.97
C ARG A 77 0.45 -11.33 19.35
N ASN A 78 0.27 -11.07 18.06
CA ASN A 78 1.13 -10.13 17.31
C ASN A 78 0.42 -8.89 16.77
N PHE A 79 -0.92 -8.86 16.73
CA PHE A 79 -1.66 -7.70 16.19
C PHE A 79 -1.92 -6.62 17.23
N THR A 80 -1.67 -6.90 18.51
CA THR A 80 -1.96 -5.99 19.63
C THR A 80 -0.77 -5.86 20.58
N GLY A 81 -0.89 -4.95 21.54
CA GLY A 81 0.13 -4.70 22.56
C GLY A 81 1.24 -3.77 22.08
N GLU A 82 2.37 -3.79 22.78
CA GLU A 82 3.55 -3.00 22.46
C GLU A 82 4.79 -3.89 22.50
N ARG A 83 5.63 -3.81 21.46
CA ARG A 83 6.92 -4.51 21.41
C ARG A 83 8.00 -3.53 21.00
N ASN A 84 9.05 -3.44 21.81
CA ASN A 84 10.19 -2.54 21.57
C ASN A 84 9.77 -1.08 21.29
N GLY A 85 8.79 -0.55 22.05
CA GLY A 85 8.33 0.83 21.87
C GLY A 85 7.42 1.06 20.65
N GLN A 86 6.97 -0.01 19.99
CA GLN A 86 6.11 0.07 18.80
C GLN A 86 4.83 -0.73 19.00
N GLN A 87 3.71 -0.09 18.71
CA GLN A 87 2.45 -0.80 18.50
C GLN A 87 2.50 -1.53 17.15
N PRO A 88 2.00 -2.78 17.08
CA PRO A 88 1.91 -3.50 15.83
C PRO A 88 1.07 -2.76 14.81
N ARG A 89 1.49 -2.86 13.55
CA ARG A 89 0.77 -2.28 12.43
C ARG A 89 0.70 -3.26 11.29
N VAL A 90 -0.39 -3.20 10.57
CA VAL A 90 -0.60 -4.00 9.37
C VAL A 90 -0.94 -3.10 8.20
N LEU A 91 -0.56 -3.53 7.01
CA LEU A 91 -1.04 -2.96 5.76
C LEU A 91 -2.11 -3.90 5.22
N PHE A 92 -3.34 -3.43 5.14
CA PHE A 92 -4.46 -4.15 4.54
C PHE A 92 -4.58 -3.74 3.07
N LEU A 93 -4.60 -4.69 2.15
CA LEU A 93 -4.70 -4.47 0.71
C LEU A 93 -5.93 -5.19 0.16
N ILE A 94 -6.66 -4.54 -0.75
CA ILE A 94 -7.84 -5.09 -1.42
C ILE A 94 -7.57 -5.16 -2.91
N PHE A 95 -7.77 -6.36 -3.47
CA PHE A 95 -7.65 -6.64 -4.88
C PHE A 95 -9.03 -6.95 -5.46
N ARG A 96 -9.27 -6.54 -6.71
CA ARG A 96 -10.49 -6.79 -7.47
C ARG A 96 -10.18 -7.46 -8.79
N GLY A 97 -11.03 -8.39 -9.20
CA GLY A 97 -11.00 -8.96 -10.54
C GLY A 97 -11.70 -10.32 -10.59
N GLN A 98 -11.61 -10.99 -11.73
CA GLN A 98 -12.11 -12.35 -11.89
C GLN A 98 -11.22 -13.35 -11.13
N ASP A 99 -11.86 -14.29 -10.43
CA ASP A 99 -11.20 -15.32 -9.62
C ASP A 99 -10.20 -14.70 -8.62
N ALA A 100 -10.52 -13.53 -8.05
CA ALA A 100 -9.58 -12.77 -7.24
C ALA A 100 -9.10 -13.58 -6.03
N VAL A 101 -10.00 -14.33 -5.40
CA VAL A 101 -9.67 -15.15 -4.22
C VAL A 101 -8.69 -16.27 -4.60
N GLU A 102 -8.96 -16.99 -5.67
CA GLU A 102 -8.11 -18.09 -6.16
C GLU A 102 -6.74 -17.60 -6.66
N ARG A 103 -6.69 -16.45 -7.34
CA ARG A 103 -5.41 -15.85 -7.79
C ARG A 103 -4.56 -15.38 -6.62
N ILE A 104 -5.18 -14.81 -5.59
CA ILE A 104 -4.49 -14.45 -4.35
C ILE A 104 -4.01 -15.72 -3.63
N HIS A 105 -4.83 -16.76 -3.53
CA HIS A 105 -4.43 -18.04 -2.92
C HIS A 105 -3.18 -18.62 -3.58
N ARG A 106 -3.17 -18.78 -4.91
CA ARG A 106 -2.01 -19.30 -5.64
C ARG A 106 -0.75 -18.45 -5.45
N THR A 107 -0.89 -17.13 -5.35
CA THR A 107 0.25 -16.22 -5.16
C THR A 107 0.77 -16.23 -3.72
N VAL A 108 -0.14 -16.30 -2.74
CA VAL A 108 0.18 -16.32 -1.32
C VAL A 108 0.80 -17.66 -0.91
N GLY A 109 0.27 -18.76 -1.43
CA GLY A 109 0.69 -20.13 -1.11
C GLY A 109 0.02 -20.69 0.14
N HIS A 110 0.27 -21.97 0.41
CA HIS A 110 -0.18 -22.66 1.62
C HIS A 110 0.77 -22.41 2.80
N ILE A 111 0.30 -22.62 4.04
CA ILE A 111 1.14 -22.49 5.25
C ILE A 111 1.99 -23.74 5.47
N LEU A 112 1.40 -24.92 5.28
CA LEU A 112 2.07 -26.20 5.49
C LEU A 112 2.60 -26.70 4.16
N HIS A 113 3.91 -26.64 3.89
CA HIS A 113 4.53 -27.36 2.78
C HIS A 113 5.88 -27.97 3.15
N GLU A 114 6.02 -29.26 2.84
CA GLU A 114 7.25 -30.07 2.96
C GLU A 114 8.25 -29.78 1.81
N ARG A 115 7.85 -28.98 0.81
CA ARG A 115 8.67 -28.57 -0.34
C ARG A 115 8.50 -27.07 -0.60
N THR A 116 9.54 -26.30 -0.29
CA THR A 116 9.63 -24.87 -0.60
C THR A 116 10.25 -24.69 -1.99
N SER A 117 9.50 -24.15 -2.96
CA SER A 117 10.04 -23.80 -4.29
C SER A 117 10.50 -22.34 -4.38
N GLY A 118 10.24 -21.53 -3.35
CA GLY A 118 10.49 -20.08 -3.39
C GLY A 118 9.48 -19.31 -4.26
N GLU A 119 8.45 -20.00 -4.76
CA GLU A 119 7.53 -19.47 -5.76
C GLU A 119 6.41 -18.64 -5.15
N THR A 120 5.96 -18.91 -3.93
CA THR A 120 4.86 -18.16 -3.31
C THR A 120 5.36 -17.05 -2.37
N ILE A 121 4.45 -16.21 -1.88
CA ILE A 121 4.80 -15.21 -0.85
C ILE A 121 5.22 -15.91 0.44
N ARG A 122 4.50 -16.97 0.85
CA ARG A 122 4.83 -17.74 2.05
C ARG A 122 6.16 -18.47 1.93
N ASP A 123 6.52 -18.98 0.75
CA ASP A 123 7.84 -19.61 0.56
C ASP A 123 9.01 -18.65 0.76
N THR A 124 8.82 -17.36 0.48
CA THR A 124 9.91 -16.36 0.54
C THR A 124 9.91 -15.57 1.85
N TYR A 125 8.73 -15.28 2.40
CA TYR A 125 8.58 -14.38 3.53
C TYR A 125 7.89 -15.01 4.74
N GLY A 126 7.36 -16.23 4.59
CA GLY A 126 6.85 -17.01 5.70
C GLY A 126 7.91 -17.95 6.26
N ASP A 127 7.73 -18.35 7.50
CA ASP A 127 8.56 -19.31 8.21
C ASP A 127 7.64 -20.24 9.02
N TYR A 128 7.86 -21.54 8.87
CA TYR A 128 7.21 -22.58 9.66
C TYR A 128 8.28 -23.56 10.10
N ILE A 129 8.66 -23.49 11.38
CA ILE A 129 9.75 -24.29 11.93
C ILE A 129 9.17 -25.26 12.97
N THR A 130 9.50 -26.53 12.82
CA THR A 130 9.13 -27.60 13.76
C THR A 130 10.37 -28.15 14.46
N ASP A 131 10.18 -28.70 15.66
CA ASP A 131 11.18 -29.58 16.27
C ASP A 131 11.13 -31.00 15.66
N ASP A 132 12.00 -31.89 16.13
CA ASP A 132 12.11 -33.29 15.68
C ASP A 132 10.83 -34.12 15.93
N SER A 133 9.93 -33.65 16.80
CA SER A 133 8.63 -34.28 17.06
C SER A 133 7.53 -33.81 16.10
N GLY A 134 7.83 -32.84 15.23
CA GLY A 134 6.87 -32.19 14.35
C GLY A 134 6.05 -31.08 15.02
N LYS A 135 6.37 -30.70 16.26
CA LYS A 135 5.70 -29.60 16.96
C LYS A 135 6.23 -28.26 16.45
N VAL A 136 5.32 -27.34 16.13
CA VAL A 136 5.66 -25.99 15.68
C VAL A 136 6.34 -25.21 16.81
N THR A 137 7.56 -24.75 16.57
CA THR A 137 8.36 -23.94 17.51
C THR A 137 8.39 -22.47 17.11
N TYR A 138 8.27 -22.19 15.80
CA TYR A 138 8.19 -20.83 15.27
C TYR A 138 7.27 -20.77 14.06
N PHE A 139 6.44 -19.73 14.01
CA PHE A 139 5.49 -19.50 12.93
C PHE A 139 5.41 -18.02 12.60
N GLU A 140 5.69 -17.69 11.34
CA GLU A 140 5.49 -16.38 10.74
C GLU A 140 4.83 -16.58 9.37
N PRO A 141 3.58 -16.16 9.14
CA PRO A 141 2.91 -16.42 7.87
C PRO A 141 3.34 -15.45 6.75
N GLY A 142 4.05 -14.37 7.06
CA GLY A 142 4.44 -13.32 6.12
C GLY A 142 3.25 -12.41 5.73
N VAL A 143 2.14 -13.01 5.32
CA VAL A 143 0.85 -12.36 5.05
C VAL A 143 -0.32 -13.24 5.50
N LEU A 144 -1.45 -12.61 5.81
CA LEU A 144 -2.73 -13.27 6.03
C LEU A 144 -3.69 -12.98 4.88
N ALA A 145 -4.42 -14.00 4.47
CA ALA A 145 -5.46 -13.93 3.44
C ALA A 145 -6.44 -15.09 3.68
N SER A 146 -7.72 -14.88 3.34
CA SER A 146 -8.72 -15.94 3.29
C SER A 146 -8.87 -16.45 1.85
N PHE A 147 -9.16 -17.74 1.70
CA PHE A 147 -9.30 -18.41 0.40
C PHE A 147 -10.72 -18.92 0.16
N ASP A 148 -11.66 -18.60 1.06
CA ASP A 148 -13.09 -18.83 0.87
C ASP A 148 -13.78 -17.48 0.59
N PRO A 149 -14.49 -17.33 -0.54
CA PRO A 149 -15.13 -16.05 -0.91
C PRO A 149 -16.10 -15.50 0.16
N LYS A 150 -16.83 -16.37 0.87
CA LYS A 150 -17.76 -15.92 1.94
C LYS A 150 -16.99 -15.41 3.17
N ALA A 151 -15.90 -16.08 3.53
CA ALA A 151 -15.01 -15.60 4.57
C ALA A 151 -14.33 -14.28 4.19
N VAL A 152 -13.93 -14.12 2.92
CA VAL A 152 -13.38 -12.86 2.41
C VAL A 152 -14.37 -11.71 2.58
N GLU A 153 -15.62 -11.88 2.17
CA GLU A 153 -16.66 -10.86 2.35
C GLU A 153 -16.87 -10.50 3.83
N ARG A 154 -16.99 -11.52 4.69
CA ARG A 154 -17.17 -11.34 6.14
C ARG A 154 -16.01 -10.56 6.76
N ASP A 155 -14.78 -10.95 6.42
CA ASP A 155 -13.58 -10.29 6.94
C ASP A 155 -13.49 -8.85 6.42
N LEU A 156 -13.72 -8.60 5.13
CA LEU A 156 -13.74 -7.25 4.57
C LEU A 156 -14.76 -6.36 5.31
N LYS A 157 -15.98 -6.83 5.53
CA LYS A 157 -17.00 -6.10 6.31
C LYS A 157 -16.54 -5.82 7.73
N LEU A 158 -15.93 -6.80 8.41
CA LEU A 158 -15.36 -6.61 9.74
C LEU A 158 -14.28 -5.52 9.74
N TRP A 159 -13.30 -5.57 8.84
CA TRP A 159 -12.23 -4.57 8.77
C TRP A 159 -12.76 -3.19 8.36
N ALA A 160 -13.83 -3.13 7.54
CA ALA A 160 -14.51 -1.89 7.20
C ALA A 160 -15.15 -1.24 8.44
N ASP A 161 -15.79 -2.00 9.33
CA ASP A 161 -16.41 -1.47 10.55
C ASP A 161 -15.40 -0.77 11.48
N PHE A 162 -14.15 -1.24 11.52
CA PHE A 162 -13.08 -0.67 12.35
C PHE A 162 -12.16 0.30 11.59
N SER A 163 -12.42 0.56 10.30
CA SER A 163 -11.48 1.33 9.46
C SER A 163 -11.33 2.80 9.83
N ASP A 164 -12.31 3.39 10.53
CA ASP A 164 -12.24 4.73 11.09
C ASP A 164 -11.56 4.77 12.47
N SER A 165 -11.74 3.75 13.31
CA SER A 165 -11.20 3.71 14.67
C SER A 165 -9.76 3.20 14.74
N ASP A 166 -9.45 2.19 13.93
CA ASP A 166 -8.19 1.42 13.99
C ASP A 166 -7.31 1.68 12.77
N GLY A 167 -7.86 2.33 11.74
CA GLY A 167 -7.21 2.57 10.45
C GLY A 167 -6.95 4.05 10.13
N GLY A 168 -6.04 4.30 9.19
CA GLY A 168 -5.75 5.64 8.68
C GLY A 168 -4.27 5.99 8.77
N ILE A 169 -3.96 7.19 9.25
CA ILE A 169 -2.58 7.62 9.51
C ILE A 169 -2.20 7.28 10.95
N LEU A 170 -1.20 6.42 11.10
CA LEU A 170 -0.80 5.83 12.38
C LEU A 170 0.32 6.60 13.06
N ASP A 171 0.12 7.89 13.29
CA ASP A 171 1.14 8.84 13.76
C ASP A 171 1.67 8.60 15.19
N ARG A 172 0.90 7.87 16.02
CA ARG A 172 1.20 7.61 17.46
C ARG A 172 1.68 6.18 17.76
N THR A 173 1.82 5.36 16.74
CA THR A 173 2.13 3.93 16.92
C THR A 173 3.61 3.63 17.16
N ILE A 174 4.49 4.57 16.82
CA ILE A 174 5.94 4.45 16.96
C ILE A 174 6.39 5.48 17.97
N ARG A 175 7.05 5.03 19.03
CA ARG A 175 7.68 5.94 20.00
C ARG A 175 9.03 6.41 19.47
N PHE A 176 9.23 7.72 19.47
CA PHE A 176 10.51 8.35 19.19
C PHE A 176 11.07 8.99 20.48
N PRO A 177 12.39 9.22 20.57
CA PRO A 177 12.98 10.02 21.65
C PRO A 177 12.31 11.40 21.73
N ALA A 178 12.16 11.94 22.95
CA ALA A 178 11.37 13.16 23.18
C ALA A 178 11.94 14.42 22.48
N ASP A 179 13.25 14.42 22.20
CA ASP A 179 14.00 15.47 21.51
C ASP A 179 14.10 15.26 20.00
N ALA A 180 13.61 14.14 19.48
CA ALA A 180 13.66 13.84 18.06
C ALA A 180 12.68 14.72 17.28
N GLN A 181 13.21 15.44 16.27
CA GLN A 181 12.37 16.16 15.31
C GLN A 181 11.80 15.17 14.30
N ILE A 182 10.53 14.79 14.51
CA ILE A 182 9.84 13.81 13.67
C ILE A 182 9.09 14.51 12.55
N GLU A 183 9.43 14.12 11.33
CA GLU A 183 8.78 14.59 10.13
C GLU A 183 7.86 13.50 9.55
N LYS A 184 6.87 13.96 8.79
CA LYS A 184 6.09 13.12 7.87
C LYS A 184 6.37 13.60 6.46
N THR A 185 6.44 12.67 5.52
CA THR A 185 6.59 13.00 4.10
C THR A 185 5.65 12.14 3.27
N LEU A 186 5.08 12.74 2.22
CA LEU A 186 4.28 12.02 1.25
C LEU A 186 5.17 11.49 0.14
N VAL A 187 4.90 10.26 -0.28
CA VAL A 187 5.40 9.67 -1.51
C VAL A 187 4.20 9.26 -2.36
N LEU A 188 4.23 9.61 -3.65
CA LEU A 188 3.21 9.19 -4.61
C LEU A 188 3.87 8.33 -5.69
N ILE A 189 3.51 7.04 -5.72
CA ILE A 189 3.88 6.14 -6.82
C ILE A 189 2.95 6.43 -7.99
N LYS A 190 3.55 6.82 -9.12
CA LYS A 190 2.84 7.41 -10.26
C LYS A 190 2.09 6.38 -11.12
N PRO A 191 1.11 6.82 -11.93
CA PRO A 191 0.27 5.93 -12.75
C PRO A 191 0.99 5.02 -13.74
N ASP A 192 2.16 5.41 -14.23
CA ASP A 192 2.96 4.56 -15.13
C ASP A 192 3.36 3.21 -14.51
N ASN A 193 3.33 3.09 -13.18
CA ASN A 193 3.61 1.84 -12.48
C ASN A 193 2.44 0.86 -12.49
N PHE A 194 1.22 1.30 -12.84
CA PHE A 194 -0.02 0.52 -12.73
C PHE A 194 -0.69 0.21 -14.08
N LYS A 195 -0.09 0.65 -15.21
CA LYS A 195 -0.65 0.41 -16.56
C LYS A 195 -0.73 -1.07 -16.95
N PHE A 196 0.17 -1.89 -16.42
CA PHE A 196 0.18 -3.33 -16.60
C PHE A 196 0.75 -4.00 -15.35
N PRO A 197 0.39 -5.26 -15.05
CA PRO A 197 0.96 -6.00 -13.92
C PRO A 197 2.49 -6.08 -13.99
N ASN A 198 3.19 -5.52 -13.02
CA ASN A 198 4.65 -5.52 -12.97
C ASN A 198 5.18 -5.33 -11.54
N LEU A 199 6.49 -5.51 -11.34
CA LEU A 199 7.14 -5.43 -10.03
C LEU A 199 7.47 -4.00 -9.58
N ARG A 200 7.36 -2.98 -10.45
CA ARG A 200 7.84 -1.61 -10.19
C ARG A 200 7.20 -0.97 -8.95
N PRO A 201 5.87 -1.03 -8.70
CA PRO A 201 5.31 -0.46 -7.48
C PRO A 201 5.95 -1.03 -6.20
N GLY A 202 6.12 -2.36 -6.15
CA GLY A 202 6.78 -3.02 -5.03
C GLY A 202 8.27 -2.69 -4.94
N GLY A 203 8.97 -2.62 -6.08
CA GLY A 203 10.38 -2.22 -6.16
C GLY A 203 10.63 -0.80 -5.66
N VAL A 204 9.74 0.15 -5.97
CA VAL A 204 9.79 1.51 -5.44
C VAL A 204 9.68 1.52 -3.91
N ILE A 205 8.72 0.79 -3.34
CA ILE A 205 8.56 0.64 -1.89
C ILE A 205 9.79 -0.02 -1.26
N GLU A 206 10.34 -1.05 -1.91
CA GLU A 206 11.53 -1.77 -1.46
C GLU A 206 12.75 -0.85 -1.39
N VAL A 207 12.98 -0.02 -2.41
CA VAL A 207 14.09 0.93 -2.41
C VAL A 207 13.88 2.01 -1.35
N PHE A 208 12.67 2.53 -1.17
CA PHE A 208 12.37 3.48 -0.08
C PHE A 208 12.60 2.91 1.31
N SER A 209 12.49 1.59 1.50
CA SER A 209 12.74 0.96 2.80
C SER A 209 14.19 1.16 3.30
N ARG A 210 15.14 1.43 2.39
CA ARG A 210 16.54 1.75 2.70
C ARG A 210 16.68 3.04 3.52
N SER A 211 15.67 3.91 3.51
CA SER A 211 15.63 5.14 4.33
C SER A 211 15.56 4.87 5.83
N GLY A 212 15.15 3.66 6.25
CA GLY A 212 14.85 3.32 7.64
C GLY A 212 13.62 4.04 8.21
N LEU A 213 12.86 4.74 7.36
CA LEU A 213 11.60 5.38 7.75
C LEU A 213 10.48 4.36 7.80
N THR A 214 9.41 4.77 8.45
CA THR A 214 8.30 3.87 8.72
C THR A 214 7.04 4.30 7.98
N ILE A 215 6.40 3.36 7.26
CA ILE A 215 5.11 3.59 6.60
C ILE A 215 4.02 3.71 7.65
N ILE A 216 3.35 4.86 7.73
CA ILE A 216 2.24 5.12 8.67
C ILE A 216 0.90 5.37 7.97
N GLY A 217 0.90 5.59 6.66
CA GLY A 217 -0.31 5.78 5.86
C GLY A 217 -0.14 5.17 4.48
N PHE A 218 -1.23 4.67 3.92
CA PHE A 218 -1.28 4.08 2.59
C PHE A 218 -2.69 4.30 2.02
N LYS A 219 -2.79 4.79 0.78
CA LYS A 219 -4.05 5.00 0.07
C LYS A 219 -3.86 4.71 -1.41
N VAL A 220 -4.72 3.87 -1.97
CA VAL A 220 -4.91 3.79 -3.43
C VAL A 220 -5.75 5.00 -3.82
N HIS A 221 -5.27 5.79 -4.78
CA HIS A 221 -5.85 7.09 -5.10
C HIS A 221 -5.87 7.34 -6.60
N CYS A 222 -7.03 7.75 -7.11
CA CYS A 222 -7.17 8.29 -8.46
C CYS A 222 -7.49 9.78 -8.33
N MET A 223 -6.46 10.60 -8.58
CA MET A 223 -6.52 12.03 -8.36
C MET A 223 -7.55 12.67 -9.30
N SER A 224 -8.44 13.52 -8.78
CA SER A 224 -9.32 14.33 -9.62
C SER A 224 -8.51 15.37 -10.41
N VAL A 225 -9.10 15.95 -11.46
CA VAL A 225 -8.43 17.03 -12.20
C VAL A 225 -8.18 18.22 -11.28
N ALA A 226 -9.13 18.58 -10.41
CA ALA A 226 -8.97 19.65 -9.43
C ALA A 226 -7.83 19.37 -8.45
N GLN A 227 -7.75 18.15 -7.90
CA GLN A 227 -6.65 17.76 -7.02
C GLN A 227 -5.30 17.83 -7.74
N ALA A 228 -5.22 17.40 -8.99
CA ALA A 228 -3.99 17.44 -9.78
C ALA A 228 -3.54 18.87 -10.10
N GLU A 229 -4.47 19.78 -10.37
CA GLU A 229 -4.18 21.20 -10.58
C GLU A 229 -3.67 21.87 -9.31
N GLU A 230 -4.24 21.56 -8.15
CA GLU A 230 -3.76 22.09 -6.88
C GLU A 230 -2.38 21.53 -6.55
N PHE A 231 -2.21 20.21 -6.67
CA PHE A 231 -0.98 19.50 -6.34
C PHE A 231 0.21 19.93 -7.22
N TYR A 232 -0.01 20.06 -8.53
CA TYR A 232 1.03 20.44 -9.49
C TYR A 232 1.00 21.92 -9.87
N GLY A 233 0.10 22.71 -9.29
CA GLY A 233 0.00 24.16 -9.51
C GLY A 233 1.33 24.90 -9.33
N PRO A 234 2.11 24.63 -8.26
CA PRO A 234 3.42 25.26 -8.05
C PRO A 234 4.44 25.00 -9.16
N VAL A 235 4.24 23.98 -10.00
CA VAL A 235 5.14 23.63 -11.12
C VAL A 235 4.92 24.52 -12.34
N LEU A 236 3.71 25.08 -12.52
CA LEU A 236 3.37 25.88 -13.71
C LEU A 236 4.29 27.09 -13.92
N PRO A 237 4.53 27.98 -12.93
CA PRO A 237 5.41 29.14 -13.14
C PRO A 237 6.85 28.75 -13.49
N VAL A 238 7.33 27.61 -12.98
CA VAL A 238 8.66 27.09 -13.29
C VAL A 238 8.76 26.64 -14.74
N LEU A 239 7.72 25.99 -15.26
CA LEU A 239 7.66 25.55 -16.65
C LEU A 239 7.50 26.72 -17.61
N GLU A 240 6.64 27.69 -17.30
CA GLU A 240 6.45 28.91 -18.11
C GLU A 240 7.75 29.72 -18.20
N LYS A 241 8.50 29.84 -17.10
CA LYS A 241 9.81 30.51 -17.11
C LYS A 241 10.84 29.81 -18.00
N LYS A 242 10.81 28.46 -18.07
CA LYS A 242 11.81 27.68 -18.82
C LYS A 242 11.44 27.48 -20.29
N LEU A 243 10.16 27.34 -20.61
CA LEU A 243 9.67 26.92 -21.92
C LEU A 243 8.85 28.00 -22.65
N GLY A 244 8.57 29.12 -21.98
CA GLY A 244 7.62 30.16 -22.42
C GLY A 244 6.19 29.83 -21.99
N GLN A 245 5.31 30.84 -21.93
CA GLN A 245 3.93 30.70 -21.43
C GLN A 245 3.14 29.56 -22.10
N LYS A 246 3.08 29.57 -23.44
CA LYS A 246 2.29 28.58 -24.19
C LYS A 246 2.79 27.14 -23.96
N ASN A 247 4.08 26.89 -24.16
CA ASN A 247 4.64 25.56 -24.01
C ASN A 247 4.66 25.12 -22.53
N GLY A 248 4.92 26.05 -21.61
CA GLY A 248 4.88 25.78 -20.17
C GLY A 248 3.51 25.31 -19.71
N ARG A 249 2.45 26.02 -20.13
CA ARG A 249 1.06 25.63 -19.90
C ARG A 249 0.73 24.26 -20.49
N GLN A 250 1.11 24.00 -21.74
CA GLN A 250 0.88 22.70 -22.38
C GLN A 250 1.55 21.55 -21.63
N ASN A 251 2.81 21.72 -21.21
CA ASN A 251 3.54 20.70 -20.44
C ASN A 251 2.91 20.47 -19.06
N TRP A 252 2.42 21.54 -18.41
CA TRP A 252 1.72 21.43 -17.14
C TRP A 252 0.39 20.68 -17.29
N GLU A 253 -0.39 20.95 -18.33
CA GLU A 253 -1.62 20.20 -18.63
C GLU A 253 -1.32 18.72 -18.90
N SER A 254 -0.21 18.39 -19.57
CA SER A 254 0.22 17.00 -19.75
C SER A 254 0.60 16.30 -18.43
N ILE A 255 1.13 17.02 -17.44
CA ILE A 255 1.38 16.44 -16.11
C ILE A 255 0.05 16.07 -15.45
N ILE A 256 -0.95 16.95 -15.54
CA ILE A 256 -2.27 16.70 -14.96
C ILE A 256 -2.98 15.56 -15.68
N GLU A 257 -2.96 15.55 -17.01
CA GLU A 257 -3.49 14.43 -17.80
C GLU A 257 -2.81 13.11 -17.43
N PHE A 258 -1.49 13.11 -17.24
CA PHE A 258 -0.77 11.92 -16.82
C PHE A 258 -1.17 11.42 -15.42
N MET A 259 -1.55 12.32 -14.51
CA MET A 259 -1.85 12.00 -13.10
C MET A 259 -3.34 11.74 -12.83
N ALA A 260 -4.23 12.39 -13.58
CA ALA A 260 -5.68 12.33 -13.41
C ALA A 260 -6.40 11.63 -14.59
N GLY A 261 -5.76 11.53 -15.74
CA GLY A 261 -6.30 10.90 -16.96
C GLY A 261 -7.00 11.86 -17.94
N ARG A 262 -7.06 13.15 -17.62
CA ARG A 262 -7.66 14.18 -18.49
C ARG A 262 -6.97 15.54 -18.29
N LYS A 263 -6.87 16.33 -19.35
CA LYS A 263 -6.37 17.70 -19.24
C LYS A 263 -7.39 18.61 -18.56
N PRO A 264 -6.95 19.65 -17.82
CA PRO A 264 -7.83 20.68 -17.29
C PRO A 264 -8.66 21.40 -18.35
N SER A 265 -8.09 21.62 -19.53
CA SER A 265 -8.72 22.29 -20.66
C SER A 265 -9.81 21.44 -21.34
N GLU A 266 -9.82 20.14 -21.09
CA GLU A 266 -10.74 19.15 -21.67
C GLU A 266 -11.74 18.60 -20.61
N CYS A 267 -11.64 19.05 -19.35
CA CYS A 267 -12.47 18.58 -18.25
C CYS A 267 -13.64 19.54 -17.98
N PRO A 268 -14.90 19.07 -18.12
CA PRO A 268 -16.07 19.87 -17.76
C PRO A 268 -16.04 20.30 -16.28
N PRO A 269 -16.46 21.53 -15.93
CA PRO A 269 -16.43 22.03 -14.54
C PRO A 269 -17.05 21.08 -13.51
N GLU A 270 -18.16 20.42 -13.86
CA GLU A 270 -18.90 19.48 -13.04
C GLU A 270 -18.18 18.14 -12.78
N GLU A 271 -17.19 17.79 -13.60
CA GLU A 271 -16.40 16.56 -13.47
C GLU A 271 -15.03 16.80 -12.81
N ARG A 272 -14.66 18.05 -12.50
CA ARG A 272 -13.31 18.39 -12.01
C ARG A 272 -12.97 17.74 -10.68
N ASP A 273 -13.96 17.57 -9.82
CA ASP A 273 -13.82 16.93 -8.50
C ASP A 273 -14.08 15.42 -8.53
N ALA A 274 -14.57 14.88 -9.64
CA ALA A 274 -14.77 13.44 -9.78
C ALA A 274 -13.42 12.71 -9.73
N PRO A 275 -13.35 11.50 -9.14
CA PRO A 275 -12.12 10.70 -9.16
C PRO A 275 -11.60 10.51 -10.59
N GLY A 276 -10.30 10.72 -10.78
CA GLY A 276 -9.65 10.51 -12.08
C GLY A 276 -9.63 9.04 -12.49
N THR A 277 -9.08 8.76 -13.67
CA THR A 277 -8.96 7.39 -14.20
C THR A 277 -7.60 6.77 -13.94
N GLU A 278 -6.58 7.59 -13.67
CA GLU A 278 -5.21 7.13 -13.50
C GLU A 278 -4.91 6.79 -12.04
N LYS A 279 -4.51 5.53 -11.80
CA LYS A 279 -4.27 4.99 -10.46
C LYS A 279 -2.90 5.41 -9.94
N SER A 280 -2.85 5.85 -8.70
CA SER A 280 -1.62 6.09 -7.95
C SER A 280 -1.69 5.45 -6.57
N ILE A 281 -0.54 5.29 -5.92
CA ILE A 281 -0.47 4.92 -4.50
C ILE A 281 0.20 6.05 -3.73
N ALA A 282 -0.52 6.60 -2.76
CA ALA A 282 0.00 7.54 -1.79
C ALA A 282 0.47 6.78 -0.54
N ILE A 283 1.72 7.02 -0.13
CA ILE A 283 2.33 6.41 1.06
C ILE A 283 2.89 7.53 1.93
N VAL A 284 2.57 7.49 3.23
CA VAL A 284 3.12 8.43 4.21
C VAL A 284 4.21 7.74 5.01
N TYR A 285 5.41 8.30 4.95
CA TYR A 285 6.56 7.87 5.74
C TYR A 285 6.77 8.81 6.93
N GLN A 286 7.15 8.25 8.07
CA GLN A 286 7.45 8.99 9.30
C GLN A 286 8.83 8.61 9.85
N GLY A 287 9.53 9.61 10.39
CA GLY A 287 10.77 9.45 11.14
C GLY A 287 11.60 10.72 11.18
N VAL A 288 12.80 10.63 11.76
CA VAL A 288 13.77 11.73 11.78
C VAL A 288 14.29 12.00 10.37
N ASP A 289 14.26 13.27 9.96
CA ASP A 289 14.65 13.75 8.62
C ASP A 289 13.90 13.05 7.48
N ALA A 290 12.61 12.77 7.66
CA ALA A 290 11.84 11.96 6.71
C ALA A 290 11.86 12.53 5.29
N VAL A 291 11.68 13.84 5.14
CA VAL A 291 11.66 14.50 3.83
C VAL A 291 13.01 14.34 3.13
N ARG A 292 14.10 14.67 3.84
CA ARG A 292 15.47 14.57 3.31
C ARG A 292 15.81 13.14 2.89
N LYS A 293 15.59 12.16 3.78
CA LYS A 293 15.91 10.75 3.53
C LYS A 293 15.15 10.18 2.34
N ILE A 294 13.86 10.50 2.20
CA ILE A 294 13.08 10.07 1.03
C ILE A 294 13.63 10.71 -0.26
N ARG A 295 13.97 12.00 -0.25
CA ARG A 295 14.53 12.67 -1.42
C ARG A 295 15.89 12.13 -1.84
N ASP A 296 16.75 11.82 -0.88
CA ASP A 296 18.05 11.21 -1.12
C ASP A 296 17.91 9.85 -1.83
N VAL A 297 16.95 9.02 -1.39
CA VAL A 297 16.65 7.73 -2.02
C VAL A 297 15.96 7.89 -3.38
N LEU A 298 15.11 8.91 -3.54
CA LEU A 298 14.39 9.17 -4.78
C LEU A 298 15.33 9.60 -5.92
N GLY A 299 16.33 10.43 -5.62
CA GLY A 299 17.24 11.03 -6.58
C GLY A 299 16.67 12.24 -7.33
N PRO A 300 17.50 12.96 -8.11
CA PRO A 300 17.10 14.16 -8.86
C PRO A 300 16.03 13.86 -9.91
N THR A 301 15.24 14.88 -10.28
CA THR A 301 14.04 14.73 -11.15
C THR A 301 14.33 14.10 -12.51
N ASP A 302 15.54 14.31 -13.04
CA ASP A 302 16.02 13.73 -14.29
C ASP A 302 16.69 12.36 -14.03
N PRO A 303 16.09 11.24 -14.46
CA PRO A 303 16.67 9.90 -14.33
C PRO A 303 18.09 9.76 -14.87
N ALA A 304 18.44 10.52 -15.92
CA ALA A 304 19.77 10.45 -16.55
C ALA A 304 20.87 10.99 -15.62
N LYS A 305 20.50 11.89 -14.69
CA LYS A 305 21.39 12.52 -13.71
C LYS A 305 21.32 11.87 -12.33
N ALA A 306 20.43 10.89 -12.15
CA ALA A 306 20.21 10.25 -10.87
C ALA A 306 21.29 9.19 -10.58
N PRO A 307 21.80 9.10 -9.33
CA PRO A 307 22.84 8.15 -9.00
C PRO A 307 22.33 6.70 -9.09
N PRO A 308 23.19 5.73 -9.43
CA PRO A 308 22.84 4.30 -9.33
C PRO A 308 22.28 3.96 -7.94
N GLY A 309 21.24 3.15 -7.89
CA GLY A 309 20.58 2.79 -6.62
C GLY A 309 19.42 3.71 -6.21
N SER A 310 19.24 4.86 -6.87
CA SER A 310 18.09 5.74 -6.64
C SER A 310 16.87 5.31 -7.46
N ILE A 311 15.67 5.59 -6.96
CA ILE A 311 14.41 5.18 -7.60
C ILE A 311 14.29 5.74 -9.02
N ARG A 312 14.61 7.02 -9.21
CA ARG A 312 14.52 7.63 -10.55
C ARG A 312 15.53 7.05 -11.52
N ARG A 313 16.70 6.59 -11.05
CA ARG A 313 17.66 5.90 -11.90
C ARG A 313 17.21 4.48 -12.25
N GLU A 314 16.65 3.75 -11.28
CA GLU A 314 16.25 2.35 -11.46
C GLU A 314 14.93 2.20 -12.24
N PHE A 315 13.98 3.12 -12.04
CA PHE A 315 12.62 2.98 -12.54
C PHE A 315 12.14 4.16 -13.41
N GLY A 316 12.86 5.29 -13.46
CA GLY A 316 12.47 6.44 -14.28
C GLY A 316 12.85 6.29 -15.75
N GLN A 317 11.99 6.76 -16.65
CA GLN A 317 12.22 6.78 -18.09
C GLN A 317 12.55 8.19 -18.59
N THR A 318 11.80 9.19 -18.13
CA THR A 318 11.96 10.60 -18.51
C THR A 318 11.73 11.50 -17.29
N ILE A 319 11.90 12.81 -17.45
CA ILE A 319 11.59 13.80 -16.40
C ILE A 319 10.12 13.71 -15.95
N MET A 320 9.20 13.45 -16.89
CA MET A 320 7.77 13.33 -16.62
C MET A 320 7.42 11.95 -16.02
N ILE A 321 7.95 10.88 -16.61
CA ILE A 321 7.74 9.48 -16.22
C ILE A 321 8.93 9.05 -15.36
N ASN A 322 8.99 9.56 -14.12
CA ASN A 322 10.10 9.35 -13.20
C ASN A 322 9.74 8.46 -12.00
N ALA A 323 8.77 7.56 -12.19
CA ALA A 323 8.28 6.54 -11.26
C ALA A 323 7.58 7.03 -9.98
N ALA A 324 8.12 8.05 -9.30
CA ALA A 324 7.57 8.55 -8.04
C ALA A 324 7.75 10.06 -7.84
N HIS A 325 6.82 10.63 -7.08
CA HIS A 325 6.91 11.96 -6.47
C HIS A 325 7.18 11.82 -4.96
N ALA A 326 7.86 12.80 -4.40
CA ALA A 326 7.99 12.96 -2.96
C ALA A 326 8.02 14.44 -2.59
N SER A 327 7.44 14.78 -1.44
CA SER A 327 7.42 16.14 -0.90
C SER A 327 8.84 16.72 -0.78
N ASP A 328 8.93 18.04 -0.86
CA ASP A 328 10.20 18.78 -0.81
C ASP A 328 10.46 19.51 0.52
N SER A 329 9.43 19.72 1.34
CA SER A 329 9.54 20.20 2.72
C SER A 329 8.47 19.56 3.62
N PRO A 330 8.63 19.62 4.96
CA PRO A 330 7.59 19.19 5.89
C PRO A 330 6.26 19.95 5.73
N GLU A 331 6.32 21.25 5.43
CA GLU A 331 5.14 22.08 5.18
C GLU A 331 4.42 21.64 3.92
N ASN A 332 5.17 21.39 2.84
CA ASN A 332 4.59 20.93 1.59
C ASN A 332 4.06 19.49 1.73
N ALA A 333 4.71 18.62 2.50
CA ALA A 333 4.17 17.29 2.81
C ALA A 333 2.79 17.38 3.47
N LYS A 334 2.60 18.29 4.43
CA LYS A 334 1.31 18.53 5.06
C LYS A 334 0.26 19.05 4.06
N HIS A 335 0.65 19.97 3.19
CA HIS A 335 -0.25 20.52 2.16
C HIS A 335 -0.66 19.44 1.14
N GLU A 336 0.30 18.75 0.56
CA GLU A 336 0.09 17.65 -0.39
C GLU A 336 -0.78 16.53 0.19
N MET A 337 -0.57 16.15 1.45
CA MET A 337 -1.43 15.19 2.16
C MET A 337 -2.89 15.65 2.27
N GLY A 338 -3.10 16.96 2.46
CA GLY A 338 -4.44 17.58 2.49
C GLY A 338 -5.14 17.50 1.13
N ILE A 339 -4.41 17.78 0.04
CA ILE A 339 -4.94 17.69 -1.34
C ILE A 339 -5.38 16.26 -1.67
N ILE A 340 -4.54 15.27 -1.35
CA ILE A 340 -4.82 13.84 -1.56
C ILE A 340 -5.92 13.32 -0.62
N GLN A 341 -6.25 14.10 0.43
CA GLN A 341 -7.15 13.71 1.51
C GLN A 341 -6.75 12.37 2.09
N ILE A 342 -5.47 12.21 2.43
CA ILE A 342 -4.87 10.92 2.80
C ILE A 342 -5.50 10.28 4.05
N GLU A 343 -6.15 11.07 4.90
CA GLU A 343 -6.86 10.60 6.10
C GLU A 343 -8.27 10.08 5.79
N GLU A 344 -8.86 10.51 4.67
CA GLU A 344 -10.19 10.09 4.22
C GLU A 344 -10.29 8.55 4.15
N ASN A 345 -11.38 8.02 4.68
CA ASN A 345 -11.66 6.60 4.63
C ASN A 345 -12.38 6.23 3.33
N ASN A 346 -11.60 5.96 2.28
CA ASN A 346 -12.11 5.35 1.05
C ASN A 346 -12.19 3.81 1.11
N PHE A 347 -11.75 3.20 2.22
CA PHE A 347 -11.68 1.75 2.40
C PHE A 347 -13.07 1.16 2.68
N LYS A 348 -13.81 1.73 3.64
CA LYS A 348 -15.16 1.27 3.98
C LYS A 348 -16.17 1.47 2.83
N PRO A 349 -16.28 2.67 2.22
CA PRO A 349 -17.18 2.87 1.09
C PRO A 349 -16.88 1.95 -0.10
N LEU A 350 -15.61 1.61 -0.36
CA LEU A 350 -15.24 0.65 -1.40
C LEU A 350 -15.89 -0.72 -1.18
N ILE A 351 -15.80 -1.24 0.05
CA ILE A 351 -16.33 -2.56 0.43
C ILE A 351 -17.87 -2.54 0.43
N GLU A 352 -18.47 -1.53 1.06
CA GLU A 352 -19.91 -1.38 1.13
C GLU A 352 -20.52 -1.26 -0.27
N ASN A 353 -19.98 -0.40 -1.14
CA ASN A 353 -20.49 -0.23 -2.50
C ASN A 353 -20.34 -1.50 -3.35
N PHE A 354 -19.28 -2.28 -3.15
CA PHE A 354 -19.09 -3.52 -3.89
C PHE A 354 -20.15 -4.56 -3.54
N TYR A 355 -20.38 -4.80 -2.24
CA TYR A 355 -21.31 -5.84 -1.77
C TYR A 355 -22.77 -5.39 -1.67
N HIS A 356 -23.08 -4.09 -1.68
CA HIS A 356 -24.46 -3.61 -1.81
C HIS A 356 -25.00 -3.68 -3.24
N ARG A 357 -24.12 -3.69 -4.25
CA ARG A 357 -24.50 -3.69 -5.68
C ARG A 357 -24.66 -5.09 -6.28
N GLN A 358 -24.41 -6.16 -5.52
CA GLN A 358 -24.55 -7.55 -5.96
C GLN A 358 -25.90 -8.15 -5.60
#